data_AF-A0A9E7BWH7-F1
#
_entry.id   AF-A0A9E7BWH7-F1
#
_cell.length_a   1.000
_cell.length_b   1.000
_cell.length_c   1.000
_cell.angle_alpha   90.00
_cell.angle_beta   90.00
_cell.angle_gamma   90.00
#
_symmetry.space_group_name_H-M   'P 1'
#
loop_
_entity.id
_entity.type
_entity.pdbx_description
1 polymer ?
#
loop_
_entity_poly.entity_id
_entity_poly.type
_entity_poly.pdbx_seq_one_letter_code
_entity_poly.pdbx_strand_id
1 'polypeptide(L)'
;MRPARIAIALLVLAAVVVGATFVLRDGGSSSTAGPSVDATPAPIVPSAGVPDRDPLAWTNARSAGYARRAVEGLAHPLYARTREIGGIVAAARRTAAWRPDVEKAAAAHDVDPDTLEAIVLLESAGRPEARASDDLNGAVGLTQILAQTATGLLGMHVDLPQERRIAKRMTRAARKGDDAEVARLRSELRRVDERLDPVKSLDATARYLQTAEQKLGRTDLAVASYHMGMGNVQTALARYGQGTVPYAQLFFDSTPVRHDAAWQFLAGLGDDSSTYLWRVRAAREIMALSRDDPAELVRRDTLMNARNSAEVLMHPPDATQHFDEPGDIADARDAGDIVALPARWLARHGVRIDRRMGELARKIDADPRLYRGLRREALATLGYIGASVQEISGAKRPLRLTSTVRDGSYQEALVGVNREATHDYSLHTTGYTFDIARDYAGRDQAMALQFMLDRLTALNLIAWVREPGAIHVTVSTDTARLMKPLGVLPG
;
A
#
# COMPACT_ATOMS: atom_id res chain seq x y z
N MET A 1 49.53 54.84 -28.07
CA MET A 1 48.76 55.41 -29.20
C MET A 1 47.44 54.66 -29.35
N ARG A 2 46.34 55.38 -29.64
CA ARG A 2 45.02 54.95 -30.17
C ARG A 2 44.73 55.87 -31.40
N PRO A 3 43.71 55.71 -32.29
CA PRO A 3 42.52 54.83 -32.33
C PRO A 3 42.70 53.71 -33.40
N ALA A 4 41.73 53.08 -34.10
CA ALA A 4 40.24 53.07 -34.19
C ALA A 4 39.77 51.59 -34.36
N ARG A 5 38.51 51.10 -34.28
CA ARG A 5 37.12 51.53 -34.57
C ARG A 5 36.72 51.63 -36.06
N ILE A 6 35.91 50.66 -36.52
CA ILE A 6 34.59 50.83 -37.17
C ILE A 6 33.87 49.45 -37.19
N ALA A 7 32.54 49.45 -37.12
CA ALA A 7 31.68 48.26 -37.24
C ALA A 7 30.46 48.58 -38.12
N ILE A 8 30.03 47.61 -38.94
CA ILE A 8 28.76 47.44 -39.68
C ILE A 8 28.76 45.93 -40.05
N ALA A 9 27.83 45.03 -39.70
CA ALA A 9 26.41 45.06 -39.33
C ALA A 9 25.41 45.16 -40.50
N LEU A 10 25.13 44.02 -41.16
CA LEU A 10 23.88 43.67 -41.88
C LEU A 10 23.78 42.13 -41.85
N LEU A 11 22.80 41.53 -41.16
CA LEU A 11 21.46 41.16 -41.67
C LEU A 11 21.54 40.26 -42.93
N VAL A 12 21.33 38.94 -42.85
CA VAL A 12 20.09 38.18 -42.54
C VAL A 12 19.51 37.57 -43.83
N LEU A 13 19.34 36.24 -43.79
CA LEU A 13 18.35 35.46 -44.54
C LEU A 13 18.37 35.49 -46.09
N ALA A 14 19.28 34.71 -46.66
CA ALA A 14 18.97 33.86 -47.81
C ALA A 14 19.41 32.42 -47.45
N ALA A 15 18.78 31.34 -47.85
CA ALA A 15 17.48 31.03 -48.42
C ALA A 15 17.48 29.48 -48.42
N VAL A 16 16.38 28.85 -48.01
CA VAL A 16 16.26 27.38 -48.03
C VAL A 16 16.07 26.91 -49.48
N VAL A 17 16.32 25.61 -49.74
CA VAL A 17 16.03 24.84 -50.97
C VAL A 17 17.12 24.86 -52.06
N VAL A 18 18.06 23.90 -51.98
CA VAL A 18 18.42 22.85 -52.98
C VAL A 18 19.40 21.91 -52.24
N GLY A 19 19.28 20.58 -52.22
CA GLY A 19 18.22 19.69 -52.70
C GLY A 19 18.45 18.27 -52.16
N ALA A 20 17.39 17.47 -52.06
CA ALA A 20 17.49 16.06 -51.70
C ALA A 20 17.76 15.17 -52.94
N THR A 21 18.03 13.88 -52.69
CA THR A 21 17.99 12.72 -53.63
C THR A 21 19.15 12.49 -54.61
N PHE A 22 20.03 11.56 -54.23
CA PHE A 22 20.50 10.39 -55.01
C PHE A 22 21.13 9.42 -53.97
N VAL A 23 20.47 8.41 -53.40
CA VAL A 23 19.73 7.24 -53.95
C VAL A 23 20.65 6.18 -54.58
N LEU A 24 20.73 5.05 -53.87
CA LEU A 24 21.14 3.70 -54.28
C LEU A 24 22.57 3.45 -54.80
N ARG A 25 23.35 2.75 -53.97
CA ARG A 25 23.84 1.43 -54.38
C ARG A 25 23.88 0.46 -53.19
N ASP A 26 22.92 -0.46 -53.20
CA ASP A 26 22.89 -1.62 -52.29
C ASP A 26 23.92 -2.67 -52.76
N GLY A 27 24.45 -3.49 -51.83
CA GLY A 27 25.70 -4.23 -52.10
C GLY A 27 26.13 -5.24 -51.03
N GLY A 28 25.16 -5.87 -50.36
CA GLY A 28 25.26 -7.07 -49.51
C GLY A 28 26.62 -7.58 -49.03
N SER A 29 26.84 -7.48 -47.71
CA SER A 29 27.51 -8.55 -46.95
C SER A 29 26.72 -8.81 -45.66
N SER A 30 26.10 -9.98 -45.57
CA SER A 30 25.32 -10.41 -44.40
C SER A 30 26.23 -10.72 -43.21
N SER A 31 26.36 -9.78 -42.27
CA SER A 31 26.86 -10.06 -40.92
C SER A 31 25.69 -10.09 -39.94
N THR A 32 25.09 -11.27 -39.77
CA THR A 32 24.16 -11.54 -38.67
C THR A 32 24.93 -11.56 -37.34
N ALA A 33 25.22 -10.37 -36.81
CA ALA A 33 25.62 -10.23 -35.41
C ALA A 33 24.39 -10.53 -34.55
N GLY A 34 24.33 -11.76 -34.01
CA GLY A 34 23.33 -12.13 -33.01
C GLY A 34 23.47 -11.27 -31.74
N PRO A 35 22.45 -11.28 -30.85
CA PRO A 35 22.53 -10.55 -29.60
C PRO A 35 23.74 -11.02 -28.78
N SER A 36 24.63 -10.08 -28.43
CA SER A 36 25.83 -10.36 -27.63
C SER A 36 25.44 -10.87 -26.24
N VAL A 37 25.77 -12.12 -25.95
CA VAL A 37 25.33 -12.84 -24.73
C VAL A 37 26.06 -12.35 -23.46
N ASP A 38 27.18 -11.63 -23.61
CA ASP A 38 28.04 -11.16 -22.50
C ASP A 38 27.72 -9.75 -21.96
N ALA A 39 26.59 -9.16 -22.38
CA ALA A 39 26.10 -7.95 -21.73
C ALA A 39 25.61 -8.31 -20.31
N THR A 40 26.49 -8.15 -19.32
CA THR A 40 26.11 -8.22 -17.89
C THR A 40 24.92 -7.28 -17.70
N PRO A 41 23.74 -7.77 -17.25
CA PRO A 41 22.56 -6.91 -17.09
C PRO A 41 22.92 -5.70 -16.25
N ALA A 42 22.53 -4.51 -16.71
CA ALA A 42 22.78 -3.28 -15.97
C ALA A 42 22.24 -3.45 -14.53
N PRO A 43 22.99 -3.05 -13.49
CA PRO A 43 22.54 -3.22 -12.12
C PRO A 43 21.18 -2.54 -11.96
N ILE A 44 20.23 -3.30 -11.43
CA ILE A 44 18.92 -2.79 -11.08
C ILE A 44 19.12 -1.76 -9.96
N VAL A 45 18.48 -0.61 -10.11
CA VAL A 45 18.49 0.51 -9.16
C VAL A 45 17.03 0.73 -8.72
N PRO A 46 16.51 -0.10 -7.80
CA PRO A 46 15.10 -0.06 -7.43
C PRO A 46 14.68 1.31 -6.92
N SER A 47 13.44 1.70 -7.21
CA SER A 47 12.84 2.97 -6.77
C SER A 47 13.46 4.24 -7.35
N ALA A 48 14.52 4.18 -8.15
CA ALA A 48 15.06 5.34 -8.88
C ALA A 48 14.13 5.84 -10.00
N GLY A 49 13.07 5.09 -10.34
CA GLY A 49 12.12 5.48 -11.40
C GLY A 49 12.77 5.58 -12.78
N VAL A 50 13.82 4.78 -13.02
CA VAL A 50 14.47 4.60 -14.33
C VAL A 50 13.97 3.27 -14.89
N PRO A 51 12.99 3.23 -15.83
CA PRO A 51 12.29 2.00 -16.17
C PRO A 51 13.16 0.81 -16.61
N ASP A 52 14.30 1.09 -17.24
CA ASP A 52 15.26 0.07 -17.70
C ASP A 52 16.09 -0.56 -16.56
N ARG A 53 16.09 0.07 -15.37
CA ARG A 53 16.82 -0.36 -14.17
C ARG A 53 15.93 -0.52 -12.94
N ASP A 54 14.66 -0.14 -13.00
CA ASP A 54 13.69 -0.30 -11.94
C ASP A 54 12.44 -0.99 -12.54
N PRO A 55 12.29 -2.32 -12.37
CA PRO A 55 11.15 -3.06 -12.92
C PRO A 55 9.80 -2.58 -12.35
N LEU A 56 9.80 -1.90 -11.19
CA LEU A 56 8.64 -1.29 -10.55
C LEU A 56 8.65 0.25 -10.63
N ALA A 57 9.36 0.81 -11.61
CA ALA A 57 9.26 2.23 -11.95
C ALA A 57 7.81 2.57 -12.31
N TRP A 58 7.32 3.66 -11.73
CA TRP A 58 6.06 4.24 -12.17
C TRP A 58 6.23 4.83 -13.58
N THR A 59 5.17 4.71 -14.38
CA THR A 59 5.05 5.38 -15.69
C THR A 59 3.58 5.70 -15.93
N ASN A 60 3.29 6.68 -16.78
CA ASN A 60 1.92 7.01 -17.20
C ASN A 60 1.13 5.77 -17.65
N ALA A 61 1.75 4.90 -18.47
CA ALA A 61 1.12 3.66 -18.96
C ALA A 61 0.79 2.64 -17.84
N ARG A 62 1.57 2.62 -16.75
CA ARG A 62 1.33 1.74 -15.59
C ARG A 62 0.40 2.33 -14.54
N SER A 63 0.18 3.65 -14.56
CA SER A 63 -0.50 4.41 -13.51
C SER A 63 -1.86 3.84 -13.08
N ALA A 64 -2.73 3.48 -14.03
CA ALA A 64 -4.04 2.88 -13.74
C ALA A 64 -3.92 1.46 -13.11
N GLY A 65 -2.92 0.68 -13.52
CA GLY A 65 -2.64 -0.64 -12.93
C GLY A 65 -2.06 -0.54 -11.52
N TYR A 66 -1.23 0.47 -11.27
CA TYR A 66 -0.67 0.75 -9.95
C TYR A 66 -1.77 1.25 -8.99
N ALA A 67 -2.66 2.12 -9.47
CA ALA A 67 -3.83 2.55 -8.71
C ALA A 67 -4.71 1.37 -8.28
N ARG A 68 -5.09 0.45 -9.20
CA ARG A 68 -5.86 -0.76 -8.84
C ARG A 68 -5.14 -1.66 -7.83
N ARG A 69 -3.82 -1.83 -7.98
CA ARG A 69 -3.00 -2.60 -7.04
C ARG A 69 -2.96 -1.98 -5.64
N ALA A 70 -2.91 -0.65 -5.54
CA ALA A 70 -2.98 0.05 -4.27
C ALA A 70 -4.30 -0.18 -3.54
N VAL A 71 -5.40 -0.31 -4.28
CA VAL A 71 -6.73 -0.59 -3.69
C VAL A 71 -6.72 -1.93 -2.96
N GLU A 72 -6.41 -3.02 -3.66
CA GLU A 72 -6.37 -4.37 -3.08
C GLU A 72 -5.31 -4.46 -1.96
N GLY A 73 -4.08 -4.02 -2.24
CA GLY A 73 -2.95 -4.17 -1.31
C GLY A 73 -3.08 -3.37 -0.01
N LEU A 74 -3.88 -2.30 0.00
CA LEU A 74 -4.13 -1.46 1.19
C LEU A 74 -5.55 -1.66 1.76
N ALA A 75 -6.28 -2.69 1.33
CA ALA A 75 -7.64 -2.96 1.79
C ALA A 75 -7.70 -3.61 3.19
N HIS A 76 -6.72 -4.45 3.56
CA HIS A 76 -6.73 -5.24 4.81
C HIS A 76 -7.10 -4.45 6.09
N PRO A 77 -6.57 -3.22 6.34
CA PRO A 77 -6.96 -2.43 7.51
C PRO A 77 -8.46 -2.13 7.65
N LEU A 78 -9.23 -2.12 6.55
CA LEU A 78 -10.69 -1.91 6.61
C LEU A 78 -11.39 -3.15 7.19
N TYR A 79 -10.98 -4.35 6.77
CA TYR A 79 -11.45 -5.61 7.33
C TYR A 79 -11.04 -5.74 8.81
N ALA A 80 -9.76 -5.59 9.10
CA ALA A 80 -9.23 -5.75 10.47
C ALA A 80 -9.85 -4.78 11.47
N ARG A 81 -9.99 -3.48 11.13
CA ARG A 81 -10.57 -2.46 12.04
C ARG A 81 -12.10 -2.61 12.24
N THR A 82 -12.79 -3.41 11.42
CA THR A 82 -14.24 -3.64 11.58
C THR A 82 -14.58 -4.91 12.37
N ARG A 83 -13.60 -5.77 12.68
CA ARG A 83 -13.79 -7.05 13.38
C ARG A 83 -14.54 -6.93 14.71
N GLU A 84 -14.16 -5.96 15.55
CA GLU A 84 -14.78 -5.72 16.86
C GLU A 84 -16.21 -5.13 16.79
N ILE A 85 -16.64 -4.69 15.61
CA ILE A 85 -17.92 -3.99 15.39
C ILE A 85 -18.84 -4.74 14.40
N GLY A 86 -18.70 -6.07 14.36
CA GLY A 86 -19.51 -7.00 13.57
C GLY A 86 -18.93 -7.37 12.20
N GLY A 87 -17.65 -7.08 11.94
CA GLY A 87 -16.99 -7.37 10.66
C GLY A 87 -17.37 -6.41 9.53
N ILE A 88 -16.72 -6.57 8.38
CA ILE A 88 -16.91 -5.64 7.25
C ILE A 88 -18.31 -5.73 6.66
N VAL A 89 -18.94 -6.90 6.69
CA VAL A 89 -20.28 -7.14 6.15
C VAL A 89 -21.32 -6.34 6.92
N ALA A 90 -21.23 -6.29 8.25
CA ALA A 90 -22.10 -5.45 9.08
C ALA A 90 -21.79 -3.95 8.88
N ALA A 91 -20.52 -3.58 8.67
CA ALA A 91 -20.12 -2.21 8.37
C ALA A 91 -20.67 -1.71 7.02
N ALA A 92 -20.60 -2.53 5.97
CA ALA A 92 -21.18 -2.25 4.66
C ALA A 92 -22.70 -2.13 4.75
N ARG A 93 -23.39 -3.07 5.43
CA ARG A 93 -24.85 -2.99 5.61
C ARG A 93 -25.30 -1.74 6.38
N ARG A 94 -24.55 -1.32 7.41
CA ARG A 94 -24.81 -0.04 8.11
C ARG A 94 -24.56 1.17 7.22
N THR A 95 -23.54 1.12 6.37
CA THR A 95 -23.19 2.21 5.46
C THR A 95 -24.25 2.38 4.37
N ALA A 96 -24.69 1.28 3.74
CA ALA A 96 -25.72 1.27 2.71
C ALA A 96 -27.05 1.88 3.16
N ALA A 97 -27.38 1.84 4.46
CA ALA A 97 -28.57 2.47 5.01
C ALA A 97 -28.57 4.01 4.87
N TRP A 98 -27.41 4.65 4.69
CA TRP A 98 -27.27 6.09 4.47
C TRP A 98 -27.36 6.49 2.99
N ARG A 99 -27.50 5.53 2.06
CA ARG A 99 -27.43 5.81 0.62
C ARG A 99 -28.37 6.93 0.13
N PRO A 100 -29.64 7.06 0.58
CA PRO A 100 -30.51 8.16 0.15
C PRO A 100 -30.01 9.55 0.57
N ASP A 101 -29.47 9.68 1.78
CA ASP A 101 -28.90 10.95 2.27
C ASP A 101 -27.55 11.24 1.59
N VAL A 102 -26.76 10.20 1.31
CA VAL A 102 -25.52 10.29 0.53
C VAL A 102 -25.80 10.81 -0.88
N GLU A 103 -26.77 10.22 -1.61
CA GLU A 103 -27.11 10.66 -2.97
C GLU A 103 -27.63 12.10 -2.99
N LYS A 104 -28.44 12.48 -2.00
CA LYS A 104 -28.92 13.86 -1.85
C LYS A 104 -27.79 14.86 -1.58
N ALA A 105 -26.86 14.55 -0.67
CA ALA A 105 -25.70 15.39 -0.39
C ALA A 105 -24.75 15.44 -1.60
N ALA A 106 -24.53 14.32 -2.26
CA ALA A 106 -23.67 14.21 -3.43
C ALA A 106 -24.17 15.06 -4.60
N ALA A 107 -25.47 14.97 -4.93
CA ALA A 107 -26.10 15.76 -5.98
C ALA A 107 -26.13 17.28 -5.67
N ALA A 108 -26.16 17.67 -4.39
CA ALA A 108 -26.15 19.08 -3.99
C ALA A 108 -24.79 19.78 -4.23
N HIS A 109 -23.69 19.02 -4.31
CA HIS A 109 -22.33 19.55 -4.44
C HIS A 109 -21.56 19.03 -5.66
N ASP A 110 -22.22 18.31 -6.58
CA ASP A 110 -21.63 17.71 -7.79
C ASP A 110 -20.43 16.78 -7.48
N VAL A 111 -20.62 15.87 -6.52
CA VAL A 111 -19.62 14.85 -6.14
C VAL A 111 -20.15 13.44 -6.36
N ASP A 112 -19.26 12.48 -6.55
CA ASP A 112 -19.61 11.07 -6.76
C ASP A 112 -20.21 10.43 -5.48
N PRO A 113 -21.49 9.98 -5.50
CA PRO A 113 -22.13 9.39 -4.33
C PRO A 113 -21.46 8.11 -3.84
N ASP A 114 -20.86 7.31 -4.73
CA ASP A 114 -20.14 6.10 -4.31
C ASP A 114 -18.85 6.44 -3.56
N THR A 115 -18.21 7.56 -3.92
CA THR A 115 -17.02 8.07 -3.22
C THR A 115 -17.39 8.62 -1.84
N LEU A 116 -18.52 9.34 -1.73
CA LEU A 116 -19.04 9.82 -0.44
C LEU A 116 -19.47 8.66 0.48
N GLU A 117 -20.14 7.64 -0.06
CA GLU A 117 -20.50 6.42 0.68
C GLU A 117 -19.26 5.64 1.14
N ALA A 118 -18.24 5.54 0.30
CA ALA A 118 -16.98 4.88 0.66
C ALA A 118 -16.23 5.62 1.78
N ILE A 119 -16.30 6.96 1.83
CA ILE A 119 -15.81 7.75 2.97
C ILE A 119 -16.60 7.39 4.24
N VAL A 120 -17.93 7.26 4.19
CA VAL A 120 -18.73 6.83 5.36
C VAL A 120 -18.31 5.45 5.89
N LEU A 121 -18.06 4.49 4.99
CA LEU A 121 -17.57 3.16 5.38
C LEU A 121 -16.20 3.25 6.06
N LEU A 122 -15.24 3.95 5.43
CA LEU A 122 -13.86 4.06 5.89
C LEU A 122 -13.74 4.79 7.24
N GLU A 123 -14.50 5.88 7.40
CA GLU A 123 -14.38 6.79 8.55
C GLU A 123 -15.14 6.30 9.79
N SER A 124 -16.35 5.76 9.63
CA SER A 124 -17.21 5.41 10.78
C SER A 124 -17.73 3.98 10.78
N ALA A 125 -17.57 3.23 9.68
CA ALA A 125 -18.27 1.97 9.44
C ALA A 125 -19.80 2.11 9.52
N GLY A 126 -20.32 3.24 9.00
CA GLY A 126 -21.74 3.60 8.99
C GLY A 126 -22.31 4.03 10.34
N ARG A 127 -21.46 4.41 11.32
CA ARG A 127 -21.87 4.74 12.70
C ARG A 127 -21.92 6.26 12.92
N PRO A 128 -23.10 6.89 13.07
CA PRO A 128 -23.23 8.35 13.14
C PRO A 128 -22.66 8.97 14.43
N GLU A 129 -22.47 8.17 15.48
CA GLU A 129 -21.91 8.61 16.78
C GLU A 129 -20.43 8.21 16.95
N ALA A 130 -19.73 7.87 15.84
CA ALA A 130 -18.32 7.51 15.86
C ALA A 130 -17.42 8.68 16.29
N ARG A 131 -16.33 8.36 17.00
CA ARG A 131 -15.30 9.29 17.48
C ARG A 131 -13.92 8.65 17.33
N ALA A 132 -12.95 9.40 16.84
CA ALA A 132 -11.57 8.92 16.72
C ALA A 132 -10.84 8.81 18.07
N SER A 133 -11.27 9.58 19.09
CA SER A 133 -10.71 9.53 20.45
C SER A 133 -11.69 10.10 21.48
N ASP A 134 -11.31 10.08 22.77
CA ASP A 134 -12.02 10.76 23.85
C ASP A 134 -11.87 12.30 23.82
N ASP A 135 -11.02 12.86 22.95
CA ASP A 135 -10.94 14.30 22.75
C ASP A 135 -12.04 14.79 21.80
N LEU A 136 -12.89 15.68 22.32
CA LEU A 136 -14.01 16.29 21.61
C LEU A 136 -13.56 17.20 20.44
N ASN A 137 -12.32 17.71 20.50
CA ASN A 137 -11.73 18.47 19.38
C ASN A 137 -11.43 17.58 18.17
N GLY A 138 -11.23 16.28 18.41
CA GLY A 138 -10.90 15.28 17.40
C GLY A 138 -12.04 15.00 16.42
N ALA A 139 -11.84 13.98 15.60
CA ALA A 139 -12.76 13.62 14.54
C ALA A 139 -14.03 12.96 15.09
N VAL A 140 -15.20 13.42 14.62
CA VAL A 140 -16.51 13.01 15.12
C VAL A 140 -17.49 12.85 13.96
N GLY A 141 -18.43 11.92 14.09
CA GLY A 141 -19.57 11.79 13.18
C GLY A 141 -19.40 10.74 12.10
N LEU A 142 -20.38 10.70 11.19
CA LEU A 142 -20.48 9.69 10.14
C LEU A 142 -19.29 9.72 9.16
N THR A 143 -18.69 10.90 8.95
CA THR A 143 -17.53 11.13 8.08
C THR A 143 -16.30 11.68 8.83
N GLN A 144 -16.26 11.57 10.17
CA GLN A 144 -15.12 11.93 11.01
C GLN A 144 -14.57 13.35 10.78
N ILE A 145 -15.40 14.37 11.04
CA ILE A 145 -15.03 15.78 10.87
C ILE A 145 -14.36 16.33 12.14
N LEU A 146 -13.21 17.01 12.00
CA LEU A 146 -12.53 17.72 13.10
C LEU A 146 -13.29 18.98 13.52
N ALA A 147 -13.28 19.34 14.81
CA ALA A 147 -14.03 20.51 15.32
C ALA A 147 -13.60 21.84 14.66
N GLN A 148 -12.29 22.01 14.42
CA GLN A 148 -11.74 23.19 13.75
C GLN A 148 -12.14 23.26 12.26
N THR A 149 -12.21 22.12 11.57
CA THR A 149 -12.66 22.06 10.17
C THR A 149 -14.16 22.31 10.06
N ALA A 150 -14.95 21.72 10.96
CA ALA A 150 -16.40 21.90 11.04
C ALA A 150 -16.77 23.40 11.14
N THR A 151 -16.16 24.11 12.08
CA THR A 151 -16.43 25.53 12.33
C THR A 151 -15.72 26.47 11.33
N GLY A 152 -14.43 26.26 11.05
CA GLY A 152 -13.60 27.19 10.28
C GLY A 152 -13.67 27.05 8.76
N LEU A 153 -14.19 25.93 8.24
CA LEU A 153 -14.31 25.68 6.79
C LEU A 153 -15.72 25.26 6.37
N LEU A 154 -16.41 24.46 7.18
CA LEU A 154 -17.68 23.84 6.78
C LEU A 154 -18.93 24.56 7.32
N GLY A 155 -18.74 25.62 8.13
CA GLY A 155 -19.84 26.46 8.64
C GLY A 155 -20.79 25.73 9.58
N MET A 156 -20.33 24.66 10.23
CA MET A 156 -21.11 23.84 11.16
C MET A 156 -21.06 24.39 12.59
N HIS A 157 -22.14 24.23 13.34
CA HIS A 157 -22.22 24.58 14.76
C HIS A 157 -21.63 23.47 15.65
N VAL A 158 -20.69 23.84 16.53
CA VAL A 158 -20.02 22.93 17.49
C VAL A 158 -19.80 23.64 18.83
N ASP A 159 -20.54 23.24 19.88
CA ASP A 159 -20.40 23.69 21.28
C ASP A 159 -19.81 22.55 22.13
N LEU A 160 -18.46 22.46 22.13
CA LEU A 160 -17.71 21.47 22.90
C LEU A 160 -17.96 21.55 24.43
N PRO A 161 -18.08 22.74 25.06
CA PRO A 161 -18.49 22.84 26.47
C PRO A 161 -19.85 22.20 26.78
N GLN A 162 -20.85 22.41 25.93
CA GLN A 162 -22.20 21.88 26.13
C GLN A 162 -22.28 20.39 25.78
N GLU A 163 -21.62 19.94 24.71
CA GLU A 163 -21.40 18.52 24.42
C GLU A 163 -20.82 17.79 25.65
N ARG A 164 -19.76 18.33 26.27
CA ARG A 164 -19.13 17.71 27.45
C ARG A 164 -20.07 17.60 28.65
N ARG A 165 -21.06 18.50 28.78
CA ARG A 165 -22.11 18.43 29.81
C ARG A 165 -23.14 17.35 29.47
N ILE A 166 -23.58 17.27 28.21
CA ILE A 166 -24.54 16.27 27.74
C ILE A 166 -23.94 14.86 27.84
N ALA A 167 -22.69 14.65 27.40
CA ALA A 167 -22.00 13.37 27.51
C ALA A 167 -21.95 12.86 28.97
N LYS A 168 -21.60 13.74 29.93
CA LYS A 168 -21.62 13.41 31.38
C LYS A 168 -23.03 13.04 31.89
N ARG A 169 -24.10 13.64 31.35
CA ARG A 169 -25.48 13.25 31.66
C ARG A 169 -25.83 11.90 31.06
N MET A 170 -25.42 11.64 29.81
CA MET A 170 -25.65 10.36 29.13
C MET A 170 -25.00 9.20 29.88
N THR A 171 -23.74 9.33 30.31
CA THR A 171 -23.07 8.31 31.12
C THR A 171 -23.81 8.02 32.43
N ARG A 172 -24.43 9.04 33.05
CA ARG A 172 -25.22 8.88 34.28
C ARG A 172 -26.58 8.21 34.03
N ALA A 173 -27.24 8.53 32.92
CA ALA A 173 -28.51 7.90 32.52
C ALA A 173 -28.30 6.42 32.13
N ALA A 174 -27.28 6.13 31.33
CA ALA A 174 -26.92 4.76 30.94
C ALA A 174 -26.58 3.87 32.17
N ARG A 175 -25.85 4.40 33.16
CA ARG A 175 -25.58 3.69 34.43
C ARG A 175 -26.82 3.42 35.28
N LYS A 176 -27.96 4.06 34.99
CA LYS A 176 -29.25 3.83 35.65
C LYS A 176 -30.21 2.96 34.82
N GLY A 177 -29.84 2.58 33.60
CA GLY A 177 -30.77 1.93 32.64
C GLY A 177 -31.85 2.87 32.10
N ASP A 178 -31.65 4.19 32.14
CA ASP A 178 -32.61 5.17 31.64
C ASP A 178 -32.41 5.43 30.14
N ASP A 179 -32.83 4.47 29.32
CA ASP A 179 -32.67 4.51 27.86
C ASP A 179 -33.45 5.67 27.21
N ALA A 180 -34.55 6.11 27.84
CA ALA A 180 -35.35 7.24 27.38
C ALA A 180 -34.59 8.57 27.53
N GLU A 181 -33.98 8.83 28.69
CA GLU A 181 -33.12 10.01 28.87
C GLU A 181 -31.86 9.91 27.99
N VAL A 182 -31.28 8.72 27.79
CA VAL A 182 -30.14 8.54 26.84
C VAL A 182 -30.56 8.92 25.41
N ALA A 183 -31.72 8.47 24.93
CA ALA A 183 -32.23 8.82 23.60
C ALA A 183 -32.55 10.32 23.46
N ARG A 184 -33.13 10.94 24.51
CA ARG A 184 -33.39 12.38 24.56
C ARG A 184 -32.09 13.18 24.51
N LEU A 185 -31.08 12.77 25.29
CA LEU A 185 -29.76 13.41 25.34
C LEU A 185 -28.96 13.23 24.03
N ARG A 186 -29.05 12.09 23.34
CA ARG A 186 -28.52 11.94 21.97
C ARG A 186 -29.12 12.97 21.01
N SER A 187 -30.43 13.20 21.11
CA SER A 187 -31.14 14.18 20.29
C SER A 187 -30.77 15.63 20.65
N GLU A 188 -30.51 15.90 21.94
CA GLU A 188 -29.95 17.16 22.44
C GLU A 188 -28.52 17.37 21.91
N LEU A 189 -27.70 16.31 21.88
CA LEU A 189 -26.30 16.33 21.46
C LEU A 189 -26.12 16.75 19.99
N ARG A 190 -26.93 16.21 19.07
CA ARG A 190 -26.89 16.57 17.63
C ARG A 190 -27.27 18.02 17.32
N ARG A 191 -27.88 18.73 18.27
CA ARG A 191 -28.21 20.16 18.15
C ARG A 191 -27.09 21.07 18.60
N VAL A 192 -26.20 20.59 19.46
CA VAL A 192 -25.03 21.35 19.95
C VAL A 192 -23.75 21.02 19.21
N ASP A 193 -23.67 19.84 18.59
CA ASP A 193 -22.60 19.46 17.67
C ASP A 193 -23.19 18.84 16.40
N GLU A 194 -23.21 19.63 15.33
CA GLU A 194 -23.76 19.23 14.04
C GLU A 194 -22.93 18.16 13.33
N ARG A 195 -21.71 17.84 13.80
CA ARG A 195 -20.93 16.70 13.29
C ARG A 195 -21.61 15.37 13.58
N LEU A 196 -22.45 15.33 14.62
CA LEU A 196 -23.23 14.15 15.02
C LEU A 196 -24.61 14.09 14.33
N ASP A 197 -24.99 15.12 13.56
CA ASP A 197 -26.13 15.08 12.66
C ASP A 197 -25.68 14.44 11.33
N PRO A 198 -26.20 13.24 10.96
CA PRO A 198 -25.72 12.51 9.79
C PRO A 198 -25.90 13.28 8.48
N VAL A 199 -27.02 13.99 8.34
CA VAL A 199 -27.37 14.70 7.10
C VAL A 199 -26.46 15.92 6.94
N LYS A 200 -26.19 16.65 8.03
CA LYS A 200 -25.26 17.78 8.01
C LYS A 200 -23.81 17.34 7.83
N SER A 201 -23.40 16.22 8.44
CA SER A 201 -22.07 15.63 8.25
C SER A 201 -21.85 15.22 6.78
N LEU A 202 -22.85 14.65 6.11
CA LEU A 202 -22.80 14.30 4.69
C LEU A 202 -22.71 15.54 3.79
N ASP A 203 -23.59 16.53 3.98
CA ASP A 203 -23.57 17.79 3.21
C ASP A 203 -22.23 18.55 3.38
N ALA A 204 -21.74 18.65 4.61
CA ALA A 204 -20.45 19.28 4.91
C ALA A 204 -19.27 18.56 4.23
N THR A 205 -19.30 17.23 4.15
CA THR A 205 -18.26 16.42 3.49
C THR A 205 -18.33 16.56 1.97
N ALA A 206 -19.53 16.54 1.39
CA ALA A 206 -19.72 16.79 -0.04
C ALA A 206 -19.21 18.19 -0.44
N ARG A 207 -19.53 19.22 0.37
CA ARG A 207 -19.03 20.59 0.21
C ARG A 207 -17.51 20.69 0.34
N TYR A 208 -16.89 19.93 1.25
CA TYR A 208 -15.43 19.85 1.37
C TYR A 208 -14.82 19.33 0.08
N LEU A 209 -15.33 18.21 -0.44
CA LEU A 209 -14.81 17.57 -1.65
C LEU A 209 -14.92 18.50 -2.87
N GLN A 210 -16.06 19.17 -3.06
CA GLN A 210 -16.24 20.19 -4.10
C GLN A 210 -15.21 21.33 -3.96
N THR A 211 -15.05 21.87 -2.75
CA THR A 211 -14.10 22.96 -2.46
C THR A 211 -12.66 22.52 -2.73
N ALA A 212 -12.30 21.30 -2.35
CA ALA A 212 -10.99 20.72 -2.57
C ALA A 212 -10.72 20.46 -4.05
N GLU A 213 -11.71 20.01 -4.83
CA GLU A 213 -11.58 19.83 -6.26
C GLU A 213 -11.41 21.16 -7.01
N GLN A 214 -12.21 22.18 -6.66
CA GLN A 214 -12.04 23.53 -7.20
C GLN A 214 -10.64 24.11 -6.91
N LYS A 215 -10.07 23.82 -5.73
CA LYS A 215 -8.76 24.34 -5.30
C LYS A 215 -7.56 23.54 -5.82
N LEU A 216 -7.71 22.22 -6.01
CA LEU A 216 -6.64 21.31 -6.43
C LEU A 216 -6.71 20.95 -7.92
N GLY A 217 -7.83 21.25 -8.58
CA GLY A 217 -8.08 21.02 -10.01
C GLY A 217 -8.31 19.56 -10.40
N ARG A 218 -8.46 18.65 -9.44
CA ARG A 218 -8.64 17.20 -9.68
C ARG A 218 -9.35 16.48 -8.54
N THR A 219 -10.26 15.57 -8.88
CA THR A 219 -11.01 14.70 -7.95
C THR A 219 -10.10 13.77 -7.13
N ASP A 220 -9.04 13.21 -7.73
CA ASP A 220 -8.12 12.28 -7.03
C ASP A 220 -7.31 12.98 -5.94
N LEU A 221 -6.91 14.23 -6.19
CA LEU A 221 -6.30 15.11 -5.19
C LEU A 221 -7.30 15.57 -4.13
N ALA A 222 -8.55 15.87 -4.52
CA ALA A 222 -9.61 16.27 -3.59
C ALA A 222 -9.91 15.18 -2.55
N VAL A 223 -10.11 13.93 -2.99
CA VAL A 223 -10.34 12.78 -2.11
C VAL A 223 -9.12 12.50 -1.23
N ALA A 224 -7.90 12.50 -1.78
CA ALA A 224 -6.68 12.36 -0.98
C ALA A 224 -6.55 13.46 0.09
N SER A 225 -6.99 14.68 -0.22
CA SER A 225 -6.97 15.81 0.69
C SER A 225 -7.95 15.73 1.85
N TYR A 226 -8.92 14.80 1.86
CA TYR A 226 -9.91 14.72 2.93
C TYR A 226 -9.26 14.42 4.28
N HIS A 227 -8.44 13.36 4.34
CA HIS A 227 -7.62 13.04 5.51
C HIS A 227 -6.32 13.84 5.53
N MET A 228 -5.63 13.99 4.38
CA MET A 228 -4.31 14.62 4.35
C MET A 228 -4.36 16.15 4.55
N GLY A 229 -5.49 16.80 4.25
CA GLY A 229 -5.66 18.25 4.20
C GLY A 229 -5.18 18.87 2.88
N MET A 230 -5.97 19.79 2.31
CA MET A 230 -5.66 20.49 1.06
C MET A 230 -4.26 21.15 1.06
N GLY A 231 -3.87 21.81 2.16
CA GLY A 231 -2.57 22.48 2.26
C GLY A 231 -1.38 21.52 2.21
N ASN A 232 -1.52 20.31 2.73
CA ASN A 232 -0.49 19.28 2.67
C ASN A 232 -0.41 18.67 1.25
N VAL A 233 -1.54 18.48 0.55
CA VAL A 233 -1.53 18.11 -0.88
C VAL A 233 -0.78 19.17 -1.70
N GLN A 234 -1.08 20.46 -1.50
CA GLN A 234 -0.39 21.56 -2.19
C GLN A 234 1.12 21.57 -1.87
N THR A 235 1.49 21.31 -0.61
CA THR A 235 2.90 21.21 -0.18
C THR A 235 3.62 20.02 -0.81
N ALA A 236 2.96 18.85 -0.90
CA ALA A 236 3.51 17.67 -1.54
C ALA A 236 3.72 17.88 -3.05
N LEU A 237 2.76 18.49 -3.75
CA LEU A 237 2.88 18.84 -5.17
C LEU A 237 3.99 19.88 -5.42
N ALA A 238 4.10 20.90 -4.57
CA ALA A 238 5.17 21.89 -4.66
C ALA A 238 6.57 21.26 -4.46
N ARG A 239 6.69 20.31 -3.53
CA ARG A 239 7.93 19.52 -3.32
C ARG A 239 8.20 18.50 -4.43
N TYR A 240 7.17 18.01 -5.11
CA TYR A 240 7.31 17.12 -6.28
C TYR A 240 7.83 17.89 -7.51
N GLY A 241 7.47 19.17 -7.64
CA GLY A 241 8.10 20.13 -8.55
C GLY A 241 7.59 20.12 -10.00
N GLN A 242 6.55 19.36 -10.32
CA GLN A 242 5.95 19.26 -11.67
C GLN A 242 4.54 19.89 -11.76
N GLY A 243 4.16 20.73 -10.78
CA GLY A 243 2.81 21.28 -10.69
C GLY A 243 1.75 20.24 -10.33
N THR A 244 0.53 20.42 -10.82
CA THR A 244 -0.60 19.54 -10.53
C THR A 244 -0.53 18.25 -11.35
N VAL A 245 -0.12 17.15 -10.69
CA VAL A 245 -0.06 15.79 -11.26
C VAL A 245 -1.14 14.88 -10.66
N PRO A 246 -1.51 13.76 -11.32
CA PRO A 246 -2.38 12.75 -10.73
C PRO A 246 -1.83 12.24 -9.40
N TYR A 247 -2.71 11.93 -8.43
CA TYR A 247 -2.26 11.45 -7.12
C TYR A 247 -1.45 10.14 -7.22
N ALA A 248 -1.81 9.29 -8.19
CA ALA A 248 -1.04 8.07 -8.51
C ALA A 248 0.42 8.36 -8.90
N GLN A 249 0.67 9.44 -9.64
CA GLN A 249 2.03 9.87 -9.98
C GLN A 249 2.75 10.38 -8.73
N LEU A 250 2.14 11.31 -8.00
CA LEU A 250 2.71 11.88 -6.77
C LEU A 250 3.09 10.78 -5.75
N PHE A 251 2.22 9.78 -5.56
CA PHE A 251 2.43 8.70 -4.60
C PHE A 251 3.50 7.69 -5.05
N PHE A 252 3.43 7.19 -6.30
CA PHE A 252 4.31 6.09 -6.74
C PHE A 252 5.65 6.54 -7.32
N ASP A 253 5.77 7.77 -7.80
CA ASP A 253 7.01 8.35 -8.34
C ASP A 253 7.84 9.09 -7.27
N SER A 254 7.26 9.37 -6.10
CA SER A 254 8.00 9.87 -4.93
C SER A 254 8.62 8.73 -4.13
N THR A 255 9.95 8.71 -4.05
CA THR A 255 10.75 7.67 -3.38
C THR A 255 11.94 8.30 -2.63
N PRO A 256 12.66 7.56 -1.77
CA PRO A 256 13.88 8.06 -1.11
C PRO A 256 14.98 8.53 -2.07
N VAL A 257 14.97 8.08 -3.32
CA VAL A 257 16.02 8.32 -4.33
C VAL A 257 15.53 9.12 -5.55
N ARG A 258 14.24 9.52 -5.56
CA ARG A 258 13.62 10.27 -6.66
C ARG A 258 12.42 11.06 -6.13
N HIS A 259 12.37 12.37 -6.39
CA HIS A 259 11.41 13.29 -5.73
C HIS A 259 11.43 13.12 -4.20
N ASP A 260 12.64 13.00 -3.64
CA ASP A 260 12.93 12.74 -2.23
C ASP A 260 12.30 13.78 -1.30
N ALA A 261 12.30 15.06 -1.68
CA ALA A 261 11.67 16.14 -0.91
C ALA A 261 10.15 15.96 -0.75
N ALA A 262 9.48 15.37 -1.75
CA ALA A 262 8.05 15.02 -1.71
C ALA A 262 7.82 13.74 -0.91
N TRP A 263 8.66 12.72 -1.11
CA TRP A 263 8.62 11.48 -0.34
C TRP A 263 8.82 11.71 1.16
N GLN A 264 9.85 12.48 1.56
CA GLN A 264 10.13 12.83 2.95
C GLN A 264 8.95 13.56 3.60
N PHE A 265 8.24 14.39 2.84
CA PHE A 265 7.05 15.08 3.34
C PHE A 265 5.87 14.12 3.52
N LEU A 266 5.56 13.30 2.52
CA LEU A 266 4.45 12.33 2.58
C LEU A 266 4.68 11.27 3.66
N ALA A 267 5.90 10.75 3.80
CA ALA A 267 6.29 9.83 4.86
C ALA A 267 6.37 10.51 6.25
N GLY A 268 6.59 11.82 6.28
CA GLY A 268 6.69 12.62 7.50
C GLY A 268 5.35 12.98 8.15
N LEU A 269 4.21 12.72 7.49
CA LEU A 269 2.87 12.97 8.05
C LEU A 269 2.55 12.08 9.26
N GLY A 270 3.19 10.91 9.37
CA GLY A 270 3.11 10.05 10.56
C GLY A 270 1.81 9.28 10.74
N ASP A 271 0.91 9.30 9.76
CA ASP A 271 -0.40 8.66 9.77
C ASP A 271 -0.74 8.00 8.42
N ASP A 272 -1.97 7.53 8.28
CA ASP A 272 -2.46 6.86 7.07
C ASP A 272 -2.70 7.82 5.87
N SER A 273 -2.48 9.15 6.01
CA SER A 273 -2.87 10.19 5.04
C SER A 273 -2.43 9.90 3.60
N SER A 274 -1.17 9.47 3.42
CA SER A 274 -0.62 9.22 2.09
C SER A 274 -1.34 8.07 1.34
N THR A 275 -1.99 7.16 2.08
CA THR A 275 -2.72 6.00 1.55
C THR A 275 -4.21 6.25 1.36
N TYR A 276 -4.73 7.40 1.79
CA TYR A 276 -6.16 7.61 1.97
C TYR A 276 -7.01 7.39 0.71
N LEU A 277 -6.56 7.90 -0.44
CA LEU A 277 -7.25 7.70 -1.74
C LEU A 277 -7.46 6.21 -2.06
N TRP A 278 -6.46 5.37 -1.77
CA TRP A 278 -6.51 3.94 -2.04
C TRP A 278 -7.50 3.23 -1.12
N ARG A 279 -7.57 3.66 0.13
CA ARG A 279 -8.50 3.14 1.14
C ARG A 279 -9.95 3.56 0.91
N VAL A 280 -10.20 4.78 0.42
CA VAL A 280 -11.54 5.18 -0.06
C VAL A 280 -11.95 4.32 -1.25
N ARG A 281 -11.05 4.05 -2.20
CA ARG A 281 -11.34 3.15 -3.32
C ARG A 281 -11.59 1.71 -2.88
N ALA A 282 -10.86 1.22 -1.85
CA ALA A 282 -11.09 -0.10 -1.27
C ALA A 282 -12.45 -0.18 -0.58
N ALA A 283 -12.84 0.87 0.15
CA ALA A 283 -14.17 1.00 0.71
C ALA A 283 -15.26 1.01 -0.39
N ARG A 284 -15.03 1.65 -1.55
CA ARG A 284 -15.95 1.60 -2.69
C ARG A 284 -16.09 0.19 -3.27
N GLU A 285 -14.99 -0.55 -3.44
CA GLU A 285 -15.02 -1.94 -3.90
C GLU A 285 -15.75 -2.85 -2.90
N ILE A 286 -15.56 -2.65 -1.60
CA ILE A 286 -16.32 -3.33 -0.54
C ILE A 286 -17.82 -3.01 -0.62
N MET A 287 -18.19 -1.75 -0.85
CA MET A 287 -19.60 -1.37 -1.00
C MET A 287 -20.22 -1.96 -2.28
N ALA A 288 -19.48 -2.03 -3.38
CA ALA A 288 -19.91 -2.72 -4.61
C ALA A 288 -20.12 -4.21 -4.37
N LEU A 289 -19.12 -4.92 -3.81
CA LEU A 289 -19.27 -6.34 -3.43
C LEU A 289 -20.46 -6.55 -2.49
N SER A 290 -20.72 -5.66 -1.53
CA SER A 290 -21.86 -5.79 -0.61
C SER A 290 -23.25 -5.76 -1.29
N ARG A 291 -23.33 -5.28 -2.54
CA ARG A 291 -24.54 -5.25 -3.39
C ARG A 291 -24.52 -6.36 -4.43
N ASP A 292 -23.40 -6.50 -5.13
CA ASP A 292 -23.30 -7.24 -6.39
C ASP A 292 -22.80 -8.68 -6.18
N ASP A 293 -21.92 -8.90 -5.19
CA ASP A 293 -21.46 -10.24 -4.78
C ASP A 293 -21.20 -10.32 -3.26
N PRO A 294 -22.27 -10.44 -2.44
CA PRO A 294 -22.13 -10.54 -0.99
C PRO A 294 -21.38 -11.80 -0.53
N ALA A 295 -21.33 -12.85 -1.36
CA ALA A 295 -20.63 -14.10 -1.05
C ALA A 295 -19.11 -13.91 -1.13
N GLU A 296 -18.63 -13.23 -2.18
CA GLU A 296 -17.22 -12.82 -2.28
C GLU A 296 -16.82 -11.86 -1.15
N LEU A 297 -17.71 -10.95 -0.71
CA LEU A 297 -17.41 -10.10 0.44
C LEU A 297 -17.19 -10.92 1.73
N VAL A 298 -18.03 -11.93 1.99
CA VAL A 298 -17.87 -12.85 3.14
C VAL A 298 -16.60 -13.69 3.02
N ARG A 299 -16.27 -14.18 1.81
CA ARG A 299 -15.03 -14.92 1.55
C ARG A 299 -13.80 -14.05 1.83
N ARG A 300 -13.79 -12.81 1.32
CA ARG A 300 -12.70 -11.84 1.58
C ARG A 300 -12.59 -11.46 3.05
N ASP A 301 -13.70 -11.23 3.76
CA ASP A 301 -13.68 -10.91 5.20
C ASP A 301 -13.08 -12.06 6.02
N THR A 302 -13.39 -13.29 5.64
CA THR A 302 -12.84 -14.50 6.27
C THR A 302 -11.32 -14.61 6.04
N LEU A 303 -10.87 -14.50 4.78
CA LEU A 303 -9.46 -14.65 4.42
C LEU A 303 -8.59 -13.48 4.92
N MET A 304 -9.08 -12.24 4.83
CA MET A 304 -8.38 -11.05 5.34
C MET A 304 -8.21 -11.08 6.87
N ASN A 305 -9.17 -11.64 7.63
CA ASN A 305 -9.10 -11.69 9.10
C ASN A 305 -8.52 -13.01 9.66
N ALA A 306 -8.14 -13.96 8.81
CA ALA A 306 -7.52 -15.23 9.21
C ALA A 306 -6.14 -15.03 9.88
N ARG A 307 -5.44 -13.93 9.53
CA ARG A 307 -4.17 -13.47 10.11
C ARG A 307 -4.19 -11.97 10.33
N ASN A 308 -3.04 -11.40 10.70
CA ASN A 308 -2.84 -9.97 10.89
C ASN A 308 -2.42 -9.25 9.58
N SER A 309 -2.57 -9.90 8.43
CA SER A 309 -2.29 -9.35 7.10
C SER A 309 -3.12 -10.05 6.02
N ALA A 310 -3.11 -9.50 4.80
CA ALA A 310 -3.79 -10.07 3.62
C ALA A 310 -3.20 -11.40 3.08
N GLU A 311 -2.22 -12.00 3.75
CA GLU A 311 -1.44 -13.14 3.23
C GLU A 311 -2.27 -14.38 2.89
N VAL A 312 -3.31 -14.68 3.68
CA VAL A 312 -4.23 -15.82 3.42
C VAL A 312 -5.18 -15.53 2.25
N LEU A 313 -5.44 -14.25 1.91
CA LEU A 313 -6.17 -13.91 0.69
C LEU A 313 -5.26 -14.04 -0.56
N MET A 314 -3.96 -13.76 -0.42
CA MET A 314 -2.99 -13.95 -1.51
C MET A 314 -2.75 -15.43 -1.83
N HIS A 315 -2.74 -16.27 -0.80
CA HIS A 315 -2.59 -17.72 -0.90
C HIS A 315 -3.65 -18.45 -0.06
N PRO A 316 -4.88 -18.60 -0.59
CA PRO A 316 -5.94 -19.35 0.10
C PRO A 316 -5.58 -20.84 0.21
N PRO A 317 -5.89 -21.50 1.34
CA PRO A 317 -5.49 -22.90 1.57
C PRO A 317 -6.17 -23.90 0.62
N ASP A 318 -7.34 -23.55 0.07
CA ASP A 318 -8.10 -24.32 -0.92
C ASP A 318 -7.59 -24.13 -2.36
N ALA A 319 -6.78 -23.10 -2.61
CA ALA A 319 -6.23 -22.75 -3.93
C ALA A 319 -4.70 -22.83 -4.01
N THR A 320 -4.01 -23.12 -2.90
CA THR A 320 -2.54 -23.09 -2.82
C THR A 320 -1.98 -24.42 -2.33
N GLN A 321 -1.11 -25.02 -3.14
CA GLN A 321 -0.31 -26.17 -2.75
C GLN A 321 0.50 -25.84 -1.49
N HIS A 322 0.35 -26.67 -0.47
CA HIS A 322 1.18 -26.70 0.73
C HIS A 322 1.97 -28.01 0.79
N PHE A 323 3.03 -28.01 1.57
CA PHE A 323 3.89 -29.16 1.84
C PHE A 323 3.59 -29.66 3.26
N ASP A 324 3.21 -30.93 3.40
CA ASP A 324 2.87 -31.57 4.67
C ASP A 324 4.07 -32.37 5.20
N GLU A 325 4.80 -33.01 4.30
CA GLU A 325 5.98 -33.83 4.60
C GLU A 325 7.26 -33.30 3.90
N PRO A 326 8.46 -33.65 4.41
CA PRO A 326 9.73 -33.27 3.79
C PRO A 326 9.89 -33.76 2.34
N GLY A 327 9.18 -34.83 1.97
CA GLY A 327 9.12 -35.37 0.61
C GLY A 327 8.52 -34.39 -0.39
N ASP A 328 7.43 -33.70 -0.03
CA ASP A 328 6.76 -32.75 -0.91
C ASP A 328 7.68 -31.58 -1.31
N ILE A 329 8.56 -31.15 -0.39
CA ILE A 329 9.59 -30.13 -0.66
C ILE A 329 10.66 -30.66 -1.61
N ALA A 330 11.01 -31.95 -1.54
CA ALA A 330 11.95 -32.58 -2.45
C ALA A 330 11.35 -32.72 -3.86
N ASP A 331 10.11 -33.20 -3.97
CA ASP A 331 9.39 -33.32 -5.24
C ASP A 331 9.19 -31.95 -5.90
N ALA A 332 8.83 -30.92 -5.11
CA ALA A 332 8.72 -29.55 -5.59
C ALA A 332 10.07 -28.92 -6.00
N ARG A 333 11.21 -29.44 -5.52
CA ARG A 333 12.55 -29.05 -6.01
C ARG A 333 12.90 -29.71 -7.32
N ASP A 334 12.59 -30.99 -7.45
CA ASP A 334 12.86 -31.77 -8.67
C ASP A 334 11.95 -31.31 -9.82
N ALA A 335 10.71 -30.90 -9.53
CA ALA A 335 9.83 -30.18 -10.45
C ALA A 335 10.29 -28.74 -10.75
N GLY A 336 11.19 -28.18 -9.94
CA GLY A 336 11.73 -26.83 -10.10
C GLY A 336 10.83 -25.68 -9.61
N ASP A 337 9.75 -25.99 -8.89
CA ASP A 337 8.88 -25.02 -8.22
C ASP A 337 9.59 -24.33 -7.06
N ILE A 338 10.28 -25.12 -6.22
CA ILE A 338 11.11 -24.65 -5.12
C ILE A 338 12.58 -24.64 -5.57
N VAL A 339 13.19 -23.46 -5.59
CA VAL A 339 14.61 -23.30 -5.91
C VAL A 339 15.46 -23.17 -4.65
N ALA A 340 16.59 -23.87 -4.60
CA ALA A 340 17.55 -23.78 -3.50
C ALA A 340 18.17 -22.37 -3.44
N LEU A 341 18.33 -21.81 -2.23
CA LEU A 341 18.78 -20.43 -2.03
C LEU A 341 20.21 -20.20 -2.55
N PRO A 342 20.41 -19.38 -3.62
CA PRO A 342 21.72 -19.19 -4.24
C PRO A 342 22.55 -18.18 -3.43
N ALA A 343 23.26 -18.66 -2.41
CA ALA A 343 23.93 -17.82 -1.41
C ALA A 343 24.84 -16.70 -1.99
N ARG A 344 25.58 -16.97 -3.09
CA ARG A 344 26.40 -15.95 -3.77
C ARG A 344 25.56 -14.88 -4.48
N TRP A 345 24.42 -15.26 -5.05
CA TRP A 345 23.50 -14.33 -5.69
C TRP A 345 22.77 -13.48 -4.64
N LEU A 346 22.29 -14.08 -3.54
CA LEU A 346 21.68 -13.36 -2.42
C LEU A 346 22.65 -12.33 -1.81
N ALA A 347 23.92 -12.71 -1.61
CA ALA A 347 24.94 -11.81 -1.07
C ALA A 347 25.22 -10.59 -1.97
N ARG A 348 25.10 -10.73 -3.30
CA ARG A 348 25.19 -9.59 -4.24
C ARG A 348 23.95 -8.68 -4.21
N HIS A 349 22.82 -9.19 -3.73
CA HIS A 349 21.56 -8.46 -3.56
C HIS A 349 21.31 -8.10 -2.09
N GLY A 350 22.35 -7.88 -1.28
CA GLY A 350 22.19 -7.39 0.09
C GLY A 350 21.51 -8.35 1.08
N VAL A 351 21.45 -9.67 0.79
CA VAL A 351 20.82 -10.68 1.68
C VAL A 351 21.82 -11.76 2.10
N ARG A 352 21.77 -12.15 3.39
CA ARG A 352 22.56 -13.24 3.97
C ARG A 352 21.66 -14.26 4.65
N ILE A 353 21.79 -15.52 4.24
CA ILE A 353 21.13 -16.67 4.88
C ILE A 353 21.67 -16.86 6.31
N ASP A 354 20.80 -17.03 7.29
CA ASP A 354 21.21 -17.41 8.65
C ASP A 354 21.76 -18.85 8.66
N ARG A 355 22.82 -19.08 9.45
CA ARG A 355 23.45 -20.40 9.57
C ARG A 355 22.53 -21.43 10.22
N ARG A 356 21.59 -20.97 11.07
CA ARG A 356 20.58 -21.78 11.78
C ARG A 356 19.36 -22.17 10.94
N MET A 357 19.21 -21.64 9.73
CA MET A 357 18.07 -21.99 8.88
C MET A 357 18.02 -23.49 8.60
N GLY A 358 16.89 -24.13 8.92
CA GLY A 358 16.69 -25.57 8.84
C GLY A 358 17.15 -26.37 10.08
N GLU A 359 17.46 -25.73 11.22
CA GLU A 359 18.02 -26.44 12.39
C GLU A 359 17.09 -27.50 13.01
N LEU A 360 15.77 -27.39 12.84
CA LEU A 360 14.81 -28.37 13.35
C LEU A 360 14.68 -29.61 12.45
N ALA A 361 15.20 -29.59 11.22
CA ALA A 361 15.07 -30.70 10.26
C ALA A 361 15.56 -32.05 10.80
N ARG A 362 16.63 -32.01 11.62
CA ARG A 362 17.19 -33.20 12.28
C ARG A 362 16.26 -33.85 13.32
N LYS A 363 15.23 -33.13 13.81
CA LYS A 363 14.23 -33.69 14.73
C LYS A 363 13.16 -34.52 14.00
N ILE A 364 13.04 -34.33 12.69
CA ILE A 364 12.06 -34.97 11.79
C ILE A 364 12.77 -35.76 10.66
N ASP A 365 14.00 -36.20 10.93
CA ASP A 365 14.86 -37.00 10.04
C ASP A 365 15.09 -36.44 8.60
N ALA A 366 15.00 -35.11 8.43
CA ALA A 366 15.15 -34.43 7.14
C ALA A 366 16.51 -33.71 6.99
N ASP A 367 17.01 -33.55 5.76
CA ASP A 367 18.20 -32.71 5.49
C ASP A 367 17.86 -31.22 5.71
N PRO A 368 18.57 -30.48 6.61
CA PRO A 368 18.45 -29.03 6.76
C PRO A 368 18.53 -28.21 5.46
N ARG A 369 19.11 -28.76 4.38
CA ARG A 369 19.15 -28.13 3.06
C ARG A 369 17.80 -28.04 2.37
N LEU A 370 16.81 -28.90 2.67
CA LEU A 370 15.46 -28.86 2.09
C LEU A 370 14.73 -27.56 2.44
N TYR A 371 14.89 -27.10 3.68
CA TYR A 371 14.32 -25.87 4.23
C TYR A 371 15.02 -24.58 3.77
N ARG A 372 16.05 -24.70 2.92
CA ARG A 372 16.78 -23.58 2.31
C ARG A 372 16.37 -23.40 0.86
N GLY A 373 15.07 -23.21 0.64
CA GLY A 373 14.48 -22.97 -0.67
C GLY A 373 13.25 -22.04 -0.59
N LEU A 374 12.90 -21.47 -1.73
CA LEU A 374 11.72 -20.62 -1.95
C LEU A 374 11.16 -20.88 -3.34
N ARG A 375 9.89 -20.52 -3.58
CA ARG A 375 9.39 -20.35 -4.95
C ARG A 375 10.13 -19.20 -5.65
N ARG A 376 10.22 -19.26 -6.98
CA ARG A 376 11.08 -18.37 -7.79
C ARG A 376 10.66 -16.89 -7.66
N GLU A 377 9.36 -16.66 -7.56
CA GLU A 377 8.69 -15.39 -7.29
C GLU A 377 9.15 -14.78 -5.95
N ALA A 378 9.16 -15.60 -4.90
CA ALA A 378 9.59 -15.20 -3.56
C ALA A 378 11.11 -14.95 -3.51
N LEU A 379 11.93 -15.76 -4.18
CA LEU A 379 13.37 -15.52 -4.30
C LEU A 379 13.68 -14.21 -5.04
N ALA A 380 13.00 -13.94 -6.16
CA ALA A 380 13.15 -12.71 -6.92
C ALA A 380 12.74 -11.48 -6.08
N THR A 381 11.62 -11.57 -5.36
CA THR A 381 11.13 -10.51 -4.47
C THR A 381 12.08 -10.25 -3.30
N LEU A 382 12.64 -11.30 -2.69
CA LEU A 382 13.65 -11.19 -1.64
C LEU A 382 14.92 -10.48 -2.13
N GLY A 383 15.45 -10.87 -3.30
CA GLY A 383 16.61 -10.20 -3.90
C GLY A 383 16.30 -8.75 -4.27
N TYR A 384 15.10 -8.46 -4.73
CA TYR A 384 14.65 -7.11 -5.04
C TYR A 384 14.60 -6.23 -3.79
N ILE A 385 14.00 -6.72 -2.70
CA ILE A 385 13.99 -6.03 -1.39
C ILE A 385 15.42 -5.77 -0.91
N GLY A 386 16.28 -6.79 -0.89
CA GLY A 386 17.65 -6.64 -0.38
C GLY A 386 18.49 -5.63 -1.17
N ALA A 387 18.43 -5.67 -2.51
CA ALA A 387 19.10 -4.69 -3.36
C ALA A 387 18.54 -3.28 -3.17
N SER A 388 17.21 -3.13 -3.09
CA SER A 388 16.56 -1.83 -2.83
C SER A 388 17.00 -1.23 -1.50
N VAL A 389 17.01 -2.05 -0.44
CA VAL A 389 17.39 -1.61 0.91
C VAL A 389 18.86 -1.21 0.96
N GLN A 390 19.74 -1.95 0.28
CA GLN A 390 21.16 -1.61 0.19
C GLN A 390 21.39 -0.29 -0.57
N GLU A 391 20.69 -0.06 -1.68
CA GLU A 391 20.77 1.18 -2.47
C GLU A 391 20.26 2.39 -1.67
N ILE A 392 19.05 2.29 -1.11
CA ILE A 392 18.38 3.39 -0.41
C ILE A 392 19.10 3.79 0.90
N SER A 393 19.65 2.81 1.63
CA SER A 393 20.31 3.09 2.93
C SER A 393 21.83 3.25 2.85
N GLY A 394 22.47 2.89 1.73
CA GLY A 394 23.93 2.76 1.62
C GLY A 394 24.55 1.69 2.54
N ALA A 395 23.75 0.90 3.26
CA ALA A 395 24.23 -0.01 4.29
C ALA A 395 24.92 -1.24 3.70
N LYS A 396 26.21 -1.42 4.01
CA LYS A 396 27.02 -2.58 3.57
C LYS A 396 26.68 -3.90 4.29
N ARG A 397 25.98 -3.85 5.43
CA ARG A 397 25.58 -5.07 6.17
C ARG A 397 24.31 -5.64 5.53
N PRO A 398 24.32 -6.89 5.04
CA PRO A 398 23.14 -7.47 4.40
C PRO A 398 22.02 -7.74 5.42
N LEU A 399 20.77 -7.69 4.94
CA LEU A 399 19.61 -8.21 5.66
C LEU A 399 19.79 -9.70 5.95
N ARG A 400 19.35 -10.17 7.13
CA ARG A 400 19.50 -11.56 7.53
C ARG A 400 18.19 -12.33 7.32
N LEU A 401 18.21 -13.29 6.41
CA LEU A 401 17.10 -14.20 6.11
C LEU A 401 17.12 -15.37 7.12
N THR A 402 16.07 -15.50 7.92
CA THR A 402 16.02 -16.45 9.05
C THR A 402 15.14 -17.67 8.80
N SER A 403 14.08 -17.56 8.00
CA SER A 403 13.22 -18.68 7.58
C SER A 403 12.78 -18.54 6.13
N THR A 404 12.46 -19.66 5.51
CA THR A 404 11.94 -19.79 4.14
C THR A 404 10.91 -20.94 4.10
N VAL A 405 10.92 -21.83 3.10
CA VAL A 405 10.00 -22.98 3.05
C VAL A 405 10.08 -23.88 4.29
N ARG A 406 8.92 -24.39 4.72
CA ARG A 406 8.72 -25.42 5.76
C ARG A 406 7.77 -26.49 5.22
N ASP A 407 7.60 -27.57 5.95
CA ASP A 407 6.46 -28.50 5.79
C ASP A 407 5.68 -28.58 7.12
N GLY A 408 4.57 -29.33 7.14
CA GLY A 408 3.75 -29.56 8.33
C GLY A 408 4.55 -30.12 9.50
N SER A 409 5.34 -31.17 9.26
CA SER A 409 6.19 -31.80 10.29
C SER A 409 7.21 -30.82 10.90
N TYR A 410 7.84 -29.96 10.09
CA TYR A 410 8.75 -28.92 10.56
C TYR A 410 8.01 -27.83 11.33
N GLN A 411 6.81 -27.46 10.88
CA GLN A 411 5.97 -26.47 11.55
C GLN A 411 5.55 -26.97 12.95
N GLU A 412 5.08 -28.20 13.09
CA GLU A 412 4.76 -28.82 14.39
C GLU A 412 5.98 -28.85 15.33
N ALA A 413 7.13 -29.30 14.83
CA ALA A 413 8.39 -29.31 15.57
C ALA A 413 8.85 -27.90 16.01
N LEU A 414 8.44 -26.85 15.28
CA LEU A 414 8.67 -25.46 15.63
C LEU A 414 7.70 -24.97 16.70
N VAL A 415 6.40 -25.30 16.64
CA VAL A 415 5.44 -24.91 17.70
C VAL A 415 5.83 -25.51 19.06
N GLY A 416 6.37 -26.73 19.06
CA GLY A 416 6.91 -27.37 20.28
C GLY A 416 8.09 -26.64 20.94
N VAL A 417 8.71 -25.65 20.27
CA VAL A 417 9.84 -24.86 20.83
C VAL A 417 9.67 -23.34 20.75
N ASN A 418 8.75 -22.85 19.93
CA ASN A 418 8.49 -21.43 19.70
C ASN A 418 6.99 -21.16 19.85
N ARG A 419 6.62 -20.44 20.92
CA ARG A 419 5.23 -20.06 21.22
C ARG A 419 4.59 -19.16 20.16
N GLU A 420 5.40 -18.50 19.35
CA GLU A 420 4.95 -17.58 18.32
C GLU A 420 4.69 -18.31 16.98
N ALA A 421 5.03 -19.60 16.88
CA ALA A 421 4.65 -20.41 15.73
C ALA A 421 3.19 -20.89 15.86
N THR A 422 2.43 -20.79 14.78
CA THR A 422 1.01 -21.17 14.75
C THR A 422 0.80 -22.68 14.55
N HIS A 423 -0.26 -23.21 15.16
CA HIS A 423 -0.81 -24.55 14.88
C HIS A 423 -1.74 -24.57 13.65
N ASP A 424 -2.21 -23.42 13.21
CA ASP A 424 -3.06 -23.27 12.03
C ASP A 424 -2.21 -23.19 10.73
N TYR A 425 -2.87 -23.12 9.56
CA TYR A 425 -2.25 -22.92 8.24
C TYR A 425 -1.10 -21.88 8.24
N SER A 426 0.12 -22.34 7.92
CA SER A 426 1.36 -21.56 7.96
C SER A 426 1.85 -21.28 6.55
N LEU A 427 1.92 -20.02 6.14
CA LEU A 427 2.25 -19.66 4.75
C LEU A 427 3.67 -20.11 4.33
N HIS A 428 4.56 -20.42 5.28
CA HIS A 428 5.84 -21.06 4.99
C HIS A 428 5.72 -22.43 4.31
N THR A 429 4.61 -23.17 4.52
CA THR A 429 4.40 -24.46 3.86
C THR A 429 4.02 -24.32 2.38
N THR A 430 3.82 -23.11 1.87
CA THR A 430 3.58 -22.86 0.44
C THR A 430 4.87 -22.58 -0.36
N GLY A 431 5.96 -22.23 0.34
CA GLY A 431 7.20 -21.74 -0.27
C GLY A 431 7.19 -20.30 -0.79
N TYR A 432 6.08 -19.56 -0.67
CA TYR A 432 5.99 -18.13 -1.05
C TYR A 432 6.48 -17.16 0.03
N THR A 433 6.90 -17.67 1.19
CA THR A 433 7.03 -16.88 2.42
C THR A 433 8.40 -17.01 3.08
N PHE A 434 8.92 -15.88 3.57
CA PHE A 434 10.21 -15.81 4.24
C PHE A 434 10.24 -14.81 5.39
N ASP A 435 11.18 -15.02 6.31
CA ASP A 435 11.40 -14.15 7.47
C ASP A 435 12.73 -13.39 7.35
N ILE A 436 12.68 -12.07 7.54
CA ILE A 436 13.86 -11.21 7.66
C ILE A 436 14.04 -10.81 9.12
N ALA A 437 15.21 -11.05 9.72
CA ALA A 437 15.48 -10.65 11.11
C ALA A 437 15.36 -9.14 11.30
N ARG A 438 14.74 -8.71 12.40
CA ARG A 438 14.64 -7.31 12.85
C ARG A 438 15.94 -6.80 13.49
N ASP A 439 17.06 -7.02 12.81
CA ASP A 439 18.41 -6.62 13.21
C ASP A 439 19.10 -5.89 12.05
N TYR A 440 19.18 -4.55 12.16
CA TYR A 440 19.57 -3.64 11.09
C TYR A 440 20.86 -2.88 11.43
N ALA A 441 21.66 -2.53 10.44
CA ALA A 441 22.92 -1.79 10.60
C ALA A 441 22.74 -0.42 11.29
N GLY A 442 21.58 0.19 11.11
CA GLY A 442 21.20 1.47 11.68
C GLY A 442 19.77 1.82 11.29
N ARG A 443 19.33 3.01 11.69
CA ARG A 443 17.98 3.52 11.39
C ARG A 443 17.68 3.56 9.90
N ASP A 444 18.67 3.93 9.07
CA ASP A 444 18.46 4.13 7.63
C ASP A 444 18.17 2.81 6.91
N GLN A 445 18.82 1.71 7.30
CA GLN A 445 18.50 0.38 6.79
C GLN A 445 17.09 -0.08 7.22
N ALA A 446 16.69 0.24 8.46
CA ALA A 446 15.35 -0.07 8.95
C ALA A 446 14.26 0.73 8.19
N MET A 447 14.50 2.02 7.94
CA MET A 447 13.60 2.90 7.19
C MET A 447 13.54 2.54 5.71
N ALA A 448 14.67 2.15 5.11
CA ALA A 448 14.71 1.64 3.74
C ALA A 448 13.90 0.33 3.61
N LEU A 449 14.01 -0.59 4.57
CA LEU A 449 13.18 -1.80 4.58
C LEU A 449 11.69 -1.46 4.76
N GLN A 450 11.34 -0.56 5.69
CA GLN A 450 9.97 -0.10 5.88
C GLN A 450 9.37 0.47 4.59
N PHE A 451 10.08 1.39 3.91
CA PHE A 451 9.65 1.93 2.62
C PHE A 451 9.43 0.83 1.57
N MET A 452 10.30 -0.19 1.51
CA MET A 452 10.12 -1.30 0.57
C MET A 452 8.93 -2.18 0.90
N LEU A 453 8.66 -2.42 2.18
CA LEU A 453 7.46 -3.14 2.62
C LEU A 453 6.20 -2.37 2.21
N ASP A 454 6.14 -1.07 2.53
CA ASP A 454 4.99 -0.22 2.23
C ASP A 454 4.77 -0.07 0.72
N ARG A 455 5.84 0.11 -0.07
CA ARG A 455 5.77 0.19 -1.55
C ARG A 455 5.28 -1.11 -2.18
N LEU A 456 5.76 -2.26 -1.72
CA LEU A 456 5.38 -3.56 -2.29
C LEU A 456 3.96 -3.99 -1.87
N THR A 457 3.54 -3.64 -0.64
CA THR A 457 2.13 -3.76 -0.22
C THR A 457 1.23 -2.86 -1.05
N ALA A 458 1.59 -1.59 -1.28
CA ALA A 458 0.83 -0.70 -2.17
C ALA A 458 0.85 -1.10 -3.66
N LEU A 459 1.66 -2.09 -4.05
CA LEU A 459 1.64 -2.71 -5.39
C LEU A 459 0.95 -4.09 -5.40
N ASN A 460 0.36 -4.50 -4.28
CA ASN A 460 -0.22 -5.82 -4.05
C ASN A 460 0.75 -6.97 -4.44
N LEU A 461 2.03 -6.80 -4.10
CA LEU A 461 3.10 -7.75 -4.41
C LEU A 461 3.52 -8.56 -3.19
N ILE A 462 3.31 -8.04 -1.98
CA ILE A 462 3.52 -8.75 -0.71
C ILE A 462 2.43 -8.40 0.31
N ALA A 463 2.18 -9.33 1.23
CA ALA A 463 1.69 -9.06 2.57
C ALA A 463 2.83 -9.26 3.57
N TRP A 464 2.79 -8.55 4.71
CA TRP A 464 3.82 -8.70 5.74
C TRP A 464 3.26 -8.52 7.15
N VAL A 465 3.92 -9.15 8.12
CA VAL A 465 3.59 -9.07 9.55
C VAL A 465 4.85 -8.74 10.35
N ARG A 466 4.72 -7.86 11.35
CA ARG A 466 5.79 -7.55 12.30
C ARG A 466 5.75 -8.51 13.49
N GLU A 467 6.65 -9.48 13.51
CA GLU A 467 6.88 -10.34 14.66
C GLU A 467 7.89 -9.72 15.64
N PRO A 468 8.07 -10.23 16.87
CA PRO A 468 9.05 -9.71 17.82
C PRO A 468 10.49 -9.69 17.27
N GLY A 469 10.93 -10.79 16.67
CA GLY A 469 12.29 -10.98 16.15
C GLY A 469 12.46 -10.85 14.63
N ALA A 470 11.36 -10.89 13.86
CA ALA A 470 11.38 -10.94 12.40
C ALA A 470 10.32 -10.02 11.74
N ILE A 471 10.52 -9.77 10.46
CA ILE A 471 9.49 -9.33 9.52
C ILE A 471 9.14 -10.56 8.70
N HIS A 472 7.92 -11.05 8.88
CA HIS A 472 7.34 -12.12 8.08
C HIS A 472 6.84 -11.52 6.77
N VAL A 473 7.19 -12.10 5.62
CA VAL A 473 6.82 -11.60 4.29
C VAL A 473 6.28 -12.73 3.44
N THR A 474 5.01 -12.61 3.04
CA THR A 474 4.35 -13.53 2.11
C THR A 474 4.22 -12.86 0.74
N VAL A 475 4.71 -13.53 -0.31
CA VAL A 475 4.88 -12.94 -1.65
C VAL A 475 3.78 -13.38 -2.61
N SER A 476 3.14 -12.44 -3.31
CA SER A 476 2.12 -12.72 -4.32
C SER A 476 2.72 -13.33 -5.60
N THR A 477 1.99 -14.25 -6.24
CA THR A 477 2.33 -14.86 -7.55
C THR A 477 2.57 -13.81 -8.65
N ASP A 478 1.92 -12.66 -8.54
CA ASP A 478 2.04 -11.51 -9.43
C ASP A 478 3.47 -10.92 -9.51
N THR A 479 4.36 -11.30 -8.57
CA THR A 479 5.78 -10.96 -8.57
C THR A 479 6.62 -11.78 -9.55
N ALA A 480 6.04 -12.72 -10.30
CA ALA A 480 6.68 -13.37 -11.45
C ALA A 480 7.36 -12.36 -12.42
N ARG A 481 6.81 -11.14 -12.52
CA ARG A 481 7.38 -9.99 -13.25
C ARG A 481 8.80 -9.57 -12.81
N LEU A 482 9.20 -9.86 -11.57
CA LEU A 482 10.52 -9.54 -11.02
C LEU A 482 11.57 -10.58 -11.39
N MET A 483 11.17 -11.81 -11.74
CA MET A 483 12.07 -12.93 -11.98
C MET A 483 13.07 -12.63 -13.11
N LYS A 484 12.59 -12.31 -14.32
CA LYS A 484 13.44 -11.99 -15.47
C LYS A 484 14.40 -10.81 -15.21
N PRO A 485 13.97 -9.65 -14.67
CA PRO A 485 14.89 -8.58 -14.25
C PRO A 485 15.99 -9.06 -13.28
N LEU A 486 15.63 -9.88 -12.29
CA LEU A 486 16.54 -10.39 -11.25
C LEU A 486 17.47 -11.52 -11.72
N GLY A 487 17.35 -11.97 -12.98
CA GLY A 487 18.06 -13.13 -13.50
C GLY A 487 17.61 -14.47 -12.89
N VAL A 488 16.43 -14.50 -12.27
CA VAL A 488 15.74 -15.74 -11.90
C VAL A 488 14.95 -16.15 -13.14
N LEU A 489 15.39 -17.19 -13.85
CA LEU A 489 14.70 -17.65 -15.04
C LEU A 489 13.51 -18.56 -14.68
N PRO A 490 12.45 -18.61 -15.49
CA PRO A 490 11.47 -19.71 -15.43
C PRO A 490 12.17 -21.05 -15.71
N GLY A 491 11.52 -22.15 -15.32
CA GLY A 491 12.02 -23.53 -15.50
C GLY A 491 11.97 -23.97 -16.95
#